data_AF-A0A942DLR6-F1
#
_entry.id   AF-A0A942DLR6-F1
#
_cell.length_a   1.000
_cell.length_b   1.000
_cell.length_c   1.000
_cell.angle_alpha   90.00
_cell.angle_beta   90.00
_cell.angle_gamma   90.00
#
_symmetry.space_group_name_H-M   'P 1'
#
loop_
_entity.id
_entity.type
_entity.pdbx_description
1 polymer ?
#
loop_
_entity_poly.entity_id
_entity_poly.type
_entity_poly.pdbx_seq_one_letter_code
_entity_poly.pdbx_strand_id
1 'polypeptide(L)'
;MRSNLLKSLSAVFACGLLVFAFQNCGKAGFDSAIDTTENLASVGSDTAAPFAFNATFDQITYNSCFGAGLSTNAAYFTVKAGSYDGGGVNLTSNFITYVNSKLKPQYPSTTVTVEQMKSYVGETVENNSATLQMALRTRGAPQQVRNPTGSNPALNVDYVNLMTDLTDDRIMEPVFRSLGGVVNYFPLAATAAQRVMEAKITYNNDEGVAYSLRNDLSNNGMLALTYTGPTGTSAFAARMPSSTTDTSIAYGRGYTMLFAADIAPLTQAIAQSTTVAPNSRNPNNILVGIQETDLANPAANSGATWSCAQGRRYAIVKAADSATYCPADSIDRMGDANYRRELEIVRRHLPASQWDVSIDRRCVVPKSGTCYNNAAGTAEEAVEYDQRNECYQGLQGLANPAIAKRCAQYISICLRN
;
A
#
# COMPACT_ATOMS: atom_id res chain seq x y z
N MET A 1 -79.27 25.45 -33.99
CA MET A 1 -78.21 24.40 -34.01
C MET A 1 -77.09 24.65 -35.03
N ARG A 2 -76.81 25.89 -35.47
CA ARG A 2 -75.73 26.19 -36.44
C ARG A 2 -74.54 27.01 -35.87
N SER A 3 -74.63 27.56 -34.65
CA SER A 3 -73.57 28.43 -34.11
C SER A 3 -72.52 27.73 -33.22
N ASN A 4 -72.75 26.48 -32.82
CA ASN A 4 -71.79 25.74 -31.98
C ASN A 4 -70.77 24.93 -32.78
N LEU A 5 -70.99 24.68 -34.08
CA LEU A 5 -70.04 23.95 -34.92
C LEU A 5 -68.83 24.80 -35.37
N LEU A 6 -69.00 26.13 -35.47
CA LEU A 6 -67.92 27.03 -35.86
C LEU A 6 -66.94 27.34 -34.72
N LYS A 7 -67.35 27.21 -33.46
CA LYS A 7 -66.45 27.45 -32.31
C LYS A 7 -65.52 26.26 -32.04
N SER A 8 -65.94 25.04 -32.38
CA SER A 8 -65.15 23.82 -32.22
C SER A 8 -64.09 23.62 -33.31
N LEU A 9 -64.29 24.13 -34.54
CA LEU A 9 -63.27 24.04 -35.59
C LEU A 9 -62.11 25.01 -35.38
N SER A 10 -62.37 26.20 -34.84
CA SER A 10 -61.33 27.23 -34.60
C SER A 10 -60.36 26.84 -33.47
N ALA A 11 -60.81 26.07 -32.48
CA ALA A 11 -59.97 25.60 -31.39
C ALA A 11 -59.01 24.48 -31.83
N VAL A 12 -59.43 23.61 -32.76
CA VAL A 12 -58.60 22.51 -33.28
C VAL A 12 -57.51 23.02 -34.22
N PHE A 13 -57.80 24.06 -35.02
CA PHE A 13 -56.81 24.68 -35.90
C PHE A 13 -55.74 25.48 -35.13
N ALA A 14 -56.12 26.15 -34.03
CA ALA A 14 -55.19 26.90 -33.18
C ALA A 14 -54.27 25.97 -32.35
N CYS A 15 -54.76 24.83 -31.88
CA CYS A 15 -53.92 23.84 -31.19
C CYS A 15 -53.02 23.03 -32.15
N GLY A 16 -53.47 22.76 -33.38
CA GLY A 16 -52.64 22.10 -34.40
C GLY A 16 -51.43 22.92 -34.83
N LEU A 17 -51.59 24.24 -34.99
CA LEU A 17 -50.50 25.15 -35.38
C LEU A 17 -49.41 25.31 -34.30
N LEU A 18 -49.77 25.18 -33.01
CA LEU A 18 -48.79 25.19 -31.91
C LEU A 18 -47.94 23.91 -31.87
N VAL A 19 -48.52 22.74 -32.19
CA VAL A 19 -47.75 21.47 -32.19
C VAL A 19 -46.74 21.44 -33.36
N PHE A 20 -47.04 22.03 -34.51
CA PHE A 20 -46.07 22.12 -35.62
C PHE A 20 -44.99 23.19 -35.44
N ALA A 21 -45.23 24.22 -34.61
CA ALA A 21 -44.19 25.20 -34.24
C ALA A 21 -43.15 24.62 -33.26
N PHE A 22 -43.55 23.72 -32.34
CA PHE A 22 -42.62 23.05 -31.42
C PHE A 22 -41.88 21.85 -32.03
N GLN A 23 -42.29 21.32 -33.19
CA GLN A 23 -41.53 20.27 -33.88
C GLN A 23 -40.42 20.82 -34.80
N ASN A 24 -40.44 22.10 -35.17
CA ASN A 24 -39.42 22.72 -36.03
C ASN A 24 -38.45 23.66 -35.31
N CYS A 25 -38.66 23.98 -34.03
CA CYS A 25 -37.64 24.66 -33.20
C CYS A 25 -36.62 23.70 -32.57
N GLY A 26 -36.73 22.39 -32.78
CA GLY A 26 -35.75 21.39 -32.35
C GLY A 26 -34.73 20.97 -33.41
N LYS A 27 -34.81 21.52 -34.64
CA LYS A 27 -33.99 21.04 -35.77
C LYS A 27 -33.52 22.16 -36.72
N ALA A 28 -33.15 23.29 -36.15
CA ALA A 28 -32.47 24.37 -36.85
C ALA A 28 -31.23 24.79 -36.04
N GLY A 29 -30.07 24.18 -36.35
CA GLY A 29 -28.77 24.76 -36.01
C GLY A 29 -27.91 24.08 -34.93
N PHE A 30 -28.23 22.89 -34.42
CA PHE A 30 -27.37 22.17 -33.46
C PHE A 30 -26.75 20.86 -33.98
N ASP A 31 -27.21 20.31 -35.11
CA ASP A 31 -26.72 19.03 -35.66
C ASP A 31 -25.43 19.15 -36.50
N SER A 32 -24.88 20.35 -36.68
CA SER A 32 -23.69 20.58 -37.54
C SER A 32 -22.58 21.40 -36.90
N ALA A 33 -22.65 21.65 -35.58
CA ALA A 33 -21.58 22.30 -34.82
C ALA A 33 -21.34 21.71 -33.42
N ILE A 34 -21.89 20.53 -33.11
CA ILE A 34 -21.22 19.66 -32.13
C ILE A 34 -20.24 18.83 -32.94
N ASP A 35 -19.14 19.48 -33.27
CA ASP A 35 -17.92 18.76 -33.52
C ASP A 35 -17.53 18.10 -32.19
N THR A 36 -18.08 16.90 -31.95
CA THR A 36 -17.69 16.02 -30.83
C THR A 36 -16.24 15.53 -30.97
N THR A 37 -15.49 16.03 -31.94
CA THR A 37 -14.12 15.63 -32.27
C THR A 37 -13.12 16.79 -32.23
N GLU A 38 -13.53 18.05 -32.43
CA GLU A 38 -12.58 19.18 -32.45
C GLU A 38 -12.17 19.69 -31.06
N ASN A 39 -12.97 19.52 -30.01
CA ASN A 39 -12.60 19.97 -28.64
C ASN A 39 -11.95 18.89 -27.77
N LEU A 40 -11.88 17.65 -28.24
CA LEU A 40 -10.87 16.66 -27.85
C LEU A 40 -9.96 16.46 -29.06
N ALA A 41 -9.31 17.55 -29.53
CA ALA A 41 -8.27 17.45 -30.53
C ALA A 41 -7.30 16.32 -30.10
N SER A 42 -7.29 15.23 -30.87
CA SER A 42 -6.52 13.99 -30.68
C SER A 42 -5.39 14.11 -29.65
N VAL A 43 -5.68 13.84 -28.38
CA VAL A 43 -4.68 13.85 -27.31
C VAL A 43 -3.98 12.48 -27.20
N GLY A 44 -4.49 11.48 -27.92
CA GLY A 44 -3.94 10.12 -28.03
C GLY A 44 -2.55 10.06 -28.69
N SER A 45 -1.57 10.73 -28.10
CA SER A 45 -0.12 10.61 -28.29
C SER A 45 0.67 11.70 -27.55
N ASP A 46 0.11 12.43 -26.56
CA ASP A 46 0.91 13.45 -25.87
C ASP A 46 2.03 12.80 -25.03
N THR A 47 3.21 12.68 -25.64
CA THR A 47 4.43 12.14 -25.02
C THR A 47 5.11 13.14 -24.09
N ALA A 48 4.66 14.40 -24.07
CA ALA A 48 5.20 15.42 -23.18
C ALA A 48 4.39 15.53 -21.87
N ALA A 49 3.25 14.83 -21.77
CA ALA A 49 2.45 14.81 -20.56
C ALA A 49 3.24 14.21 -19.38
N PRO A 50 3.36 14.93 -18.24
CA PRO A 50 4.05 14.40 -17.07
C PRO A 50 3.24 13.25 -16.46
N PHE A 51 3.93 12.43 -15.68
CA PHE A 51 3.26 11.38 -14.91
C PHE A 51 2.31 11.98 -13.86
N ALA A 52 1.08 11.47 -13.85
CA ALA A 52 -0.07 12.04 -13.17
C ALA A 52 -0.16 11.59 -11.72
N PHE A 53 0.30 10.39 -11.40
CA PHE A 53 0.00 9.76 -10.12
C PHE A 53 1.18 9.85 -9.15
N ASN A 54 0.88 10.09 -7.89
CA ASN A 54 1.80 9.91 -6.78
C ASN A 54 1.15 9.01 -5.73
N ALA A 55 1.91 8.05 -5.20
CA ALA A 55 1.39 7.05 -4.27
C ALA A 55 2.37 6.80 -3.13
N THR A 56 1.85 6.68 -1.92
CA THR A 56 2.65 6.50 -0.70
C THR A 56 1.96 5.56 0.28
N PHE A 57 2.74 4.70 0.94
CA PHE A 57 2.33 4.04 2.18
C PHE A 57 2.43 4.98 3.37
N ASP A 58 1.62 4.74 4.40
CA ASP A 58 1.76 5.39 5.70
C ASP A 58 1.96 4.41 6.87
N GLN A 59 1.78 3.11 6.62
CA GLN A 59 2.02 2.09 7.62
C GLN A 59 2.75 0.91 6.98
N ILE A 60 3.89 0.55 7.57
CA ILE A 60 4.69 -0.61 7.18
C ILE A 60 4.92 -1.48 8.41
N THR A 61 4.66 -2.76 8.30
CA THR A 61 4.87 -3.74 9.36
C THR A 61 5.81 -4.83 8.87
N TYR A 62 6.84 -5.09 9.69
CA TYR A 62 7.70 -6.25 9.55
C TYR A 62 7.32 -7.30 10.58
N ASN A 63 7.23 -8.55 10.15
CA ASN A 63 7.02 -9.70 11.03
C ASN A 63 8.22 -10.64 10.86
N SER A 64 8.97 -10.82 11.95
CA SER A 64 10.21 -11.60 11.92
C SER A 64 9.97 -13.11 12.04
N CYS A 65 8.73 -13.54 12.23
CA CYS A 65 8.37 -14.95 12.34
C CYS A 65 8.74 -15.74 11.08
N PHE A 66 9.25 -16.96 11.28
CA PHE A 66 9.57 -17.89 10.20
C PHE A 66 9.36 -19.35 10.64
N GLY A 67 9.16 -20.25 9.68
CA GLY A 67 9.03 -21.68 9.90
C GLY A 67 8.30 -22.40 8.78
N ALA A 68 8.46 -23.73 8.74
CA ALA A 68 7.80 -24.58 7.77
C ALA A 68 6.26 -24.44 7.85
N GLY A 69 5.63 -24.24 6.69
CA GLY A 69 4.16 -24.13 6.57
C GLY A 69 3.57 -22.76 6.90
N LEU A 70 4.36 -21.80 7.41
CA LEU A 70 3.84 -20.48 7.79
C LEU A 70 3.48 -19.59 6.59
N SER A 71 4.09 -19.80 5.43
CA SER A 71 3.82 -18.98 4.24
C SER A 71 2.39 -19.10 3.70
N THR A 72 1.73 -20.22 3.97
CA THR A 72 0.33 -20.44 3.58
C THR A 72 -0.67 -19.87 4.57
N ASN A 73 -0.21 -19.52 5.78
CA ASN A 73 -1.08 -19.02 6.83
C ASN A 73 -1.18 -17.49 6.76
N ALA A 74 -2.41 -17.00 6.64
CA ALA A 74 -2.69 -15.59 6.43
C ALA A 74 -2.25 -14.67 7.59
N ALA A 75 -2.08 -15.22 8.80
CA ALA A 75 -1.55 -14.52 9.98
C ALA A 75 -0.09 -14.10 9.80
N TYR A 76 0.67 -14.88 9.04
CA TYR A 76 2.09 -14.67 8.85
C TYR A 76 2.37 -14.05 7.49
N PHE A 77 3.24 -13.06 7.54
CA PHE A 77 3.76 -12.32 6.41
C PHE A 77 5.19 -11.94 6.78
N THR A 78 5.95 -11.41 5.84
CA THR A 78 7.27 -10.85 6.15
C THR A 78 7.20 -9.33 6.19
N VAL A 79 6.60 -8.74 5.17
CA VAL A 79 6.29 -7.31 5.13
C VAL A 79 4.84 -7.13 4.75
N LYS A 80 4.12 -6.28 5.48
CA LYS A 80 2.79 -5.80 5.13
C LYS A 80 2.83 -4.28 5.11
N ALA A 81 2.33 -3.66 4.06
CA ALA A 81 2.29 -2.21 3.92
C ALA A 81 0.91 -1.77 3.44
N GLY A 82 0.50 -0.57 3.87
CA GLY A 82 -0.76 0.00 3.43
C GLY A 82 -0.86 1.49 3.70
N SER A 83 -2.01 2.03 3.31
CA SER A 83 -2.36 3.43 3.41
C SER A 83 -3.73 3.61 4.05
N TYR A 84 -3.76 4.26 5.21
CA TYR A 84 -4.94 4.28 6.08
C TYR A 84 -5.33 5.68 6.55
N ASP A 85 -4.37 6.57 6.75
CA ASP A 85 -4.58 7.92 7.28
C ASP A 85 -4.01 8.99 6.32
N GLY A 86 -2.69 8.99 6.10
CA GLY A 86 -1.97 10.03 5.34
C GLY A 86 -1.32 9.55 4.05
N GLY A 87 -1.29 8.23 3.81
CA GLY A 87 -0.86 7.60 2.57
C GLY A 87 -2.03 7.45 1.60
N GLY A 88 -1.75 7.10 0.35
CA GLY A 88 -2.78 6.88 -0.66
C GLY A 88 -2.28 7.23 -2.05
N VAL A 89 -3.21 7.51 -2.96
CA VAL A 89 -2.95 7.98 -4.32
C VAL A 89 -3.45 9.41 -4.46
N ASN A 90 -2.66 10.28 -5.10
CA ASN A 90 -3.09 11.60 -5.50
C ASN A 90 -2.53 11.99 -6.87
N LEU A 91 -3.06 13.08 -7.42
CA LEU A 91 -2.53 13.70 -8.63
C LEU A 91 -1.33 14.59 -8.32
N THR A 92 -0.33 14.57 -9.19
CA THR A 92 0.82 15.47 -9.08
C THR A 92 0.43 16.89 -9.49
N SER A 93 0.95 17.89 -8.77
CA SER A 93 0.71 19.30 -9.09
C SER A 93 1.21 19.66 -10.49
N ASN A 94 2.30 19.03 -10.95
CA ASN A 94 2.85 19.22 -12.28
C ASN A 94 1.87 18.76 -13.37
N PHE A 95 1.23 17.60 -13.18
CA PHE A 95 0.21 17.12 -14.10
C PHE A 95 -1.02 18.02 -14.13
N ILE A 96 -1.57 18.39 -12.96
CA ILE A 96 -2.74 19.28 -12.89
C ILE A 96 -2.46 20.61 -13.60
N THR A 97 -1.29 21.21 -13.37
CA THR A 97 -0.88 22.46 -14.01
C THR A 97 -0.74 22.29 -15.52
N TYR A 98 -0.11 21.20 -15.95
CA TYR A 98 0.10 20.90 -17.36
C TYR A 98 -1.24 20.72 -18.09
N VAL A 99 -2.15 19.89 -17.57
CA VAL A 99 -3.46 19.63 -18.18
C VAL A 99 -4.30 20.90 -18.29
N ASN A 100 -4.32 21.74 -17.25
CA ASN A 100 -5.03 23.02 -17.30
C ASN A 100 -4.44 24.01 -18.33
N SER A 101 -3.17 23.86 -18.70
CA SER A 101 -2.55 24.66 -19.77
C SER A 101 -2.85 24.13 -21.18
N LYS A 102 -3.19 22.84 -21.30
CA LYS A 102 -3.43 22.16 -22.58
C LYS A 102 -4.90 22.07 -22.94
N LEU A 103 -5.75 21.80 -21.96
CA LEU A 103 -7.18 21.63 -22.16
C LEU A 103 -7.92 22.96 -22.06
N LYS A 104 -8.95 23.12 -22.89
CA LYS A 104 -9.91 24.22 -22.80
C LYS A 104 -11.20 23.71 -22.14
N PRO A 105 -11.85 24.52 -21.27
CA PRO A 105 -13.17 24.20 -20.75
C PRO A 105 -14.18 23.95 -21.88
N GLN A 106 -15.01 22.92 -21.74
CA GLN A 106 -16.13 22.67 -22.65
C GLN A 106 -17.39 23.35 -22.13
N TYR A 107 -18.01 24.19 -22.96
CA TYR A 107 -19.26 24.88 -22.63
C TYR A 107 -20.36 23.86 -22.20
N PRO A 108 -21.12 24.11 -21.12
CA PRO A 108 -21.23 25.36 -20.36
C PRO A 108 -20.22 25.53 -19.21
N SER A 109 -19.28 24.61 -19.02
CA SER A 109 -18.27 24.73 -17.96
C SER A 109 -17.28 25.86 -18.26
N THR A 110 -16.92 26.63 -17.24
CA THR A 110 -15.87 27.65 -17.31
C THR A 110 -14.49 27.12 -16.89
N THR A 111 -14.44 25.88 -16.41
CA THR A 111 -13.21 25.18 -16.00
C THR A 111 -13.09 23.84 -16.70
N VAL A 112 -11.85 23.34 -16.83
CA VAL A 112 -11.60 21.97 -17.29
C VAL A 112 -12.29 21.01 -16.31
N THR A 113 -13.14 20.11 -16.82
CA THR A 113 -13.90 19.18 -15.96
C THR A 113 -13.06 17.96 -15.57
N VAL A 114 -13.49 17.26 -14.52
CA VAL A 114 -12.87 16.00 -14.08
C VAL A 114 -12.89 14.96 -15.21
N GLU A 115 -13.98 14.88 -15.95
CA GLU A 115 -14.16 13.94 -17.07
C GLU A 115 -13.18 14.25 -18.21
N GLN A 116 -12.94 15.54 -18.50
CA GLN A 116 -11.92 15.94 -19.47
C GLN A 116 -10.52 15.51 -19.02
N MET A 117 -10.17 15.72 -17.74
CA MET A 117 -8.86 15.31 -17.20
C MET A 117 -8.67 13.79 -17.19
N LYS A 118 -9.74 13.03 -16.90
CA LYS A 118 -9.73 11.57 -16.93
C LYS A 118 -9.53 11.01 -18.33
N SER A 119 -10.25 11.55 -19.33
CA SER A 119 -10.04 11.16 -20.73
C SER A 119 -8.61 11.45 -21.15
N TYR A 120 -8.11 12.64 -20.79
CA TYR A 120 -6.75 13.05 -21.09
C TYR A 120 -5.71 12.11 -20.48
N VAL A 121 -5.80 11.77 -19.18
CA VAL A 121 -4.81 10.89 -18.54
C VAL A 121 -4.79 9.50 -19.19
N GLY A 122 -5.97 8.95 -19.53
CA GLY A 122 -6.11 7.62 -20.12
C GLY A 122 -5.50 7.51 -21.52
N GLU A 123 -5.39 8.63 -22.23
CA GLU A 123 -4.84 8.69 -23.59
C GLU A 123 -3.32 8.96 -23.64
N THR A 124 -2.71 9.35 -22.52
CA THR A 124 -1.27 9.66 -22.48
C THR A 124 -0.41 8.42 -22.30
N VAL A 125 0.68 8.32 -23.07
CA VAL A 125 1.63 7.19 -23.04
C VAL A 125 2.25 7.00 -21.66
N GLU A 126 2.54 8.11 -20.97
CA GLU A 126 3.20 8.06 -19.67
C GLU A 126 2.29 7.49 -18.57
N ASN A 127 0.96 7.66 -18.68
CA ASN A 127 0.02 7.34 -17.60
C ASN A 127 -0.86 6.13 -17.86
N ASN A 128 -1.11 5.80 -19.13
CA ASN A 128 -1.99 4.70 -19.48
C ASN A 128 -1.51 3.37 -18.87
N SER A 129 -2.45 2.55 -18.40
CA SER A 129 -2.15 1.24 -17.83
C SER A 129 -1.19 1.22 -16.64
N ALA A 130 -1.04 2.35 -15.93
CA ALA A 130 -0.27 2.40 -14.71
C ALA A 130 -1.02 1.63 -13.60
N THR A 131 -0.42 0.55 -13.11
CA THR A 131 -0.93 -0.20 -11.96
C THR A 131 0.03 -0.08 -10.79
N LEU A 132 -0.47 0.07 -9.57
CA LEU A 132 0.38 0.11 -8.37
C LEU A 132 0.88 -1.28 -8.00
N GLN A 133 2.17 -1.37 -7.73
CA GLN A 133 2.87 -2.60 -7.42
C GLN A 133 3.81 -2.43 -6.21
N MET A 134 3.70 -3.35 -5.25
CA MET A 134 4.63 -3.50 -4.14
C MET A 134 5.58 -4.65 -4.45
N ALA A 135 6.88 -4.42 -4.31
CA ALA A 135 7.89 -5.46 -4.50
C ALA A 135 9.12 -5.19 -3.62
N LEU A 136 9.92 -6.23 -3.37
CA LEU A 136 11.29 -6.02 -2.92
C LEU A 136 12.18 -5.80 -4.13
N ARG A 137 12.99 -4.75 -4.13
CA ARG A 137 13.80 -4.35 -5.28
C ARG A 137 15.24 -4.05 -4.89
N THR A 138 16.15 -4.12 -5.86
CA THR A 138 17.53 -3.68 -5.67
C THR A 138 17.59 -2.16 -5.49
N ARG A 139 18.32 -1.69 -4.47
CA ARG A 139 18.57 -0.26 -4.23
C ARG A 139 19.37 0.32 -5.39
N GLY A 140 18.93 1.45 -5.93
CA GLY A 140 19.54 2.06 -7.11
C GLY A 140 19.25 1.33 -8.43
N ALA A 141 18.42 0.28 -8.41
CA ALA A 141 17.92 -0.38 -9.62
C ALA A 141 16.47 -0.82 -9.41
N PRO A 142 15.50 0.13 -9.30
CA PRO A 142 14.08 -0.16 -9.10
C PRO A 142 13.45 -1.00 -10.22
N GLN A 143 14.15 -1.30 -11.31
CA GLN A 143 13.68 -2.26 -12.31
C GLN A 143 13.87 -3.73 -11.89
N GLN A 144 14.77 -4.00 -10.95
CA GLN A 144 15.15 -5.36 -10.56
C GLN A 144 14.38 -5.78 -9.31
N VAL A 145 13.39 -6.66 -9.49
CA VAL A 145 12.71 -7.32 -8.36
C VAL A 145 13.64 -8.38 -7.76
N ARG A 146 13.77 -8.37 -6.44
CA ARG A 146 14.45 -9.41 -5.68
C ARG A 146 13.56 -10.65 -5.66
N ASN A 147 14.04 -11.73 -6.27
CA ASN A 147 13.42 -13.05 -6.16
C ASN A 147 14.41 -14.01 -5.47
N PRO A 148 14.29 -14.24 -4.15
CA PRO A 148 15.18 -15.15 -3.43
C PRO A 148 14.94 -16.63 -3.76
N THR A 149 13.90 -16.97 -4.55
CA THR A 149 13.46 -18.35 -4.82
C THR A 149 13.67 -18.83 -6.26
N GLY A 150 14.03 -17.96 -7.21
CA GLY A 150 14.17 -18.35 -8.62
C GLY A 150 14.54 -17.21 -9.57
N SER A 151 14.60 -17.52 -10.86
CA SER A 151 15.10 -16.61 -11.92
C SER A 151 14.05 -15.64 -12.48
N ASN A 152 12.75 -15.91 -12.33
CA ASN A 152 11.66 -15.03 -12.81
C ASN A 152 10.72 -14.64 -11.66
N PRO A 153 10.57 -13.34 -11.33
CA PRO A 153 9.63 -12.87 -10.33
C PRO A 153 8.18 -13.31 -10.60
N ALA A 154 7.50 -13.83 -9.59
CA ALA A 154 6.12 -14.29 -9.63
C ALA A 154 5.17 -13.34 -8.88
N LEU A 155 3.98 -13.10 -9.46
CA LEU A 155 2.91 -12.32 -8.85
C LEU A 155 2.40 -13.02 -7.58
N ASN A 156 2.12 -12.22 -6.54
CA ASN A 156 1.71 -12.63 -5.19
C ASN A 156 2.78 -13.41 -4.40
N VAL A 157 4.00 -13.51 -4.92
CA VAL A 157 5.15 -14.09 -4.23
C VAL A 157 6.24 -13.03 -4.11
N ASP A 158 6.79 -12.59 -5.24
CA ASP A 158 7.91 -11.64 -5.29
C ASP A 158 7.44 -10.19 -5.40
N TYR A 159 6.28 -9.98 -6.01
CA TYR A 159 5.62 -8.69 -6.14
C TYR A 159 4.09 -8.84 -6.06
N VAL A 160 3.40 -7.76 -5.69
CA VAL A 160 1.95 -7.72 -5.53
C VAL A 160 1.41 -6.47 -6.22
N ASN A 161 0.37 -6.63 -7.03
CA ASN A 161 -0.38 -5.48 -7.53
C ASN A 161 -1.42 -5.07 -6.49
N LEU A 162 -1.40 -3.81 -6.05
CA LEU A 162 -2.30 -3.33 -4.98
C LEU A 162 -3.69 -3.03 -5.52
N MET A 163 -3.76 -2.63 -6.78
CA MET A 163 -4.95 -2.08 -7.41
C MET A 163 -5.07 -2.61 -8.84
N THR A 164 -6.22 -2.32 -9.47
CA THR A 164 -6.31 -2.38 -10.93
C THR A 164 -5.52 -1.22 -11.56
N ASP A 165 -5.60 -1.13 -12.88
CA ASP A 165 -5.22 0.06 -13.63
C ASP A 165 -5.76 1.34 -12.96
N LEU A 166 -4.87 2.32 -12.74
CA LEU A 166 -5.23 3.62 -12.16
C LEU A 166 -6.05 4.49 -13.12
N THR A 167 -6.08 4.13 -14.40
CA THR A 167 -6.95 4.75 -15.43
C THR A 167 -8.33 4.07 -15.52
N ASP A 168 -8.62 3.10 -14.66
CA ASP A 168 -9.97 2.59 -14.47
C ASP A 168 -10.84 3.67 -13.83
N ASP A 169 -12.02 3.94 -14.39
CA ASP A 169 -12.91 5.00 -13.90
C ASP A 169 -13.31 4.82 -12.43
N ARG A 170 -13.38 3.57 -11.95
CA ARG A 170 -13.68 3.22 -10.56
C ARG A 170 -12.58 3.66 -9.58
N ILE A 171 -11.35 3.82 -10.08
CA ILE A 171 -10.18 4.30 -9.32
C ILE A 171 -9.96 5.79 -9.56
N MET A 172 -10.09 6.25 -10.81
CA MET A 172 -9.92 7.65 -11.17
C MET A 172 -10.96 8.55 -10.51
N GLU A 173 -12.20 8.08 -10.37
CA GLU A 173 -13.28 8.91 -9.82
C GLU A 173 -12.94 9.59 -8.49
N PRO A 174 -12.58 8.88 -7.42
CA PRO A 174 -12.22 9.54 -6.17
C PRO A 174 -10.91 10.35 -6.30
N VAL A 175 -9.91 9.88 -7.05
CA VAL A 175 -8.60 10.54 -7.20
C VAL A 175 -8.70 11.88 -7.92
N PHE A 176 -9.50 11.97 -8.98
CA PHE A 176 -9.66 13.20 -9.73
C PHE A 176 -10.64 14.16 -9.05
N ARG A 177 -11.62 13.67 -8.28
CA ARG A 177 -12.48 14.53 -7.46
C ARG A 177 -11.72 15.22 -6.32
N SER A 178 -10.67 14.60 -5.79
CA SER A 178 -9.85 15.20 -4.73
C SER A 178 -8.88 16.29 -5.24
N LEU A 179 -8.67 16.38 -6.57
CA LEU A 179 -7.81 17.37 -7.25
C LEU A 179 -6.47 17.61 -6.52
N GLY A 180 -5.74 16.53 -6.24
CA GLY A 180 -4.43 16.55 -5.56
C GLY A 180 -4.49 16.16 -4.08
N GLY A 181 -5.70 16.07 -3.50
CA GLY A 181 -5.91 15.45 -2.20
C GLY A 181 -5.61 13.95 -2.23
N VAL A 182 -5.09 13.41 -1.12
CA VAL A 182 -4.76 11.99 -1.00
C VAL A 182 -6.04 11.15 -0.86
N VAL A 183 -6.12 10.09 -1.65
CA VAL A 183 -7.22 9.11 -1.62
C VAL A 183 -6.66 7.75 -1.21
N ASN A 184 -7.20 7.19 -0.13
CA ASN A 184 -6.80 5.90 0.42
C ASN A 184 -7.91 4.84 0.37
N TYR A 185 -9.12 5.23 -0.05
CA TYR A 185 -10.28 4.34 -0.12
C TYR A 185 -11.01 4.46 -1.48
N PHE A 186 -11.29 3.31 -2.09
CA PHE A 186 -11.83 3.18 -3.43
C PHE A 186 -13.13 2.35 -3.41
N PRO A 187 -14.28 2.97 -3.10
CA PRO A 187 -15.53 2.24 -2.86
C PRO A 187 -16.03 1.44 -4.07
N LEU A 188 -15.71 1.93 -5.27
CA LEU A 188 -16.13 1.35 -6.54
C LEU A 188 -15.16 0.30 -7.08
N ALA A 189 -14.06 0.01 -6.39
CA ALA A 189 -13.10 -0.99 -6.84
C ALA A 189 -13.74 -2.37 -7.05
N ALA A 190 -13.25 -3.10 -8.06
CA ALA A 190 -13.86 -4.36 -8.53
C ALA A 190 -13.94 -5.43 -7.44
N THR A 191 -12.98 -5.45 -6.52
CA THR A 191 -12.90 -6.42 -5.42
C THR A 191 -12.72 -5.71 -4.09
N ALA A 192 -13.17 -6.34 -3.00
CA ALA A 192 -13.01 -5.80 -1.66
C ALA A 192 -11.53 -5.55 -1.29
N ALA A 193 -10.62 -6.41 -1.77
CA ALA A 193 -9.18 -6.28 -1.55
C ALA A 193 -8.56 -5.04 -2.21
N GLN A 194 -9.19 -4.51 -3.26
CA GLN A 194 -8.71 -3.32 -3.99
C GLN A 194 -9.32 -2.01 -3.48
N ARG A 195 -10.23 -2.08 -2.50
CA ARG A 195 -10.85 -0.88 -1.91
C ARG A 195 -9.90 -0.09 -1.03
N VAL A 196 -8.84 -0.73 -0.55
CA VAL A 196 -7.80 -0.12 0.28
C VAL A 196 -6.47 -0.41 -0.39
N MET A 197 -5.55 0.56 -0.36
CA MET A 197 -4.19 0.36 -0.84
C MET A 197 -3.40 -0.41 0.22
N GLU A 198 -3.41 -1.74 0.14
CA GLU A 198 -2.71 -2.64 1.05
C GLU A 198 -2.08 -3.81 0.27
N ALA A 199 -0.88 -4.23 0.67
CA ALA A 199 -0.28 -5.47 0.18
C ALA A 199 0.57 -6.15 1.25
N LYS A 200 0.83 -7.45 1.06
CA LYS A 200 1.75 -8.23 1.88
C LYS A 200 2.65 -9.12 1.02
N ILE A 201 3.88 -9.31 1.46
CA ILE A 201 4.86 -10.21 0.87
C ILE A 201 5.35 -11.18 1.94
N THR A 202 5.60 -12.43 1.55
CA THR A 202 5.81 -13.55 2.48
C THR A 202 7.07 -14.35 2.11
N TYR A 203 8.10 -14.25 2.95
CA TYR A 203 9.39 -14.93 2.89
C TYR A 203 9.75 -15.57 4.25
N ASN A 204 8.74 -16.11 4.94
CA ASN A 204 8.82 -16.63 6.30
C ASN A 204 9.01 -18.16 6.35
N ASN A 205 9.62 -18.77 5.34
CA ASN A 205 9.71 -20.23 5.25
C ASN A 205 10.80 -20.82 6.15
N ASP A 206 11.91 -20.12 6.35
CA ASP A 206 13.08 -20.57 7.10
C ASP A 206 13.90 -19.37 7.63
N GLU A 207 14.67 -19.55 8.71
CA GLU A 207 15.49 -18.47 9.28
C GLU A 207 16.56 -17.97 8.33
N GLY A 208 17.19 -18.85 7.55
CA GLY A 208 18.26 -18.48 6.62
C GLY A 208 17.77 -17.47 5.60
N VAL A 209 16.55 -17.68 5.08
CA VAL A 209 15.89 -16.76 4.15
C VAL A 209 15.52 -15.47 4.86
N ALA A 210 14.91 -15.54 6.05
CA ALA A 210 14.51 -14.35 6.80
C ALA A 210 15.71 -13.48 7.22
N TYR A 211 16.81 -14.10 7.66
CA TYR A 211 18.08 -13.45 7.99
C TYR A 211 18.70 -12.80 6.75
N SER A 212 18.84 -13.54 5.65
CA SER A 212 19.39 -13.02 4.40
C SER A 212 18.58 -11.83 3.88
N LEU A 213 17.25 -11.90 4.01
CA LEU A 213 16.37 -10.81 3.61
C LEU A 213 16.55 -9.56 4.47
N ARG A 214 16.62 -9.68 5.80
CA ARG A 214 16.89 -8.54 6.70
C ARG A 214 18.22 -7.88 6.37
N ASN A 215 19.24 -8.69 6.11
CA ASN A 215 20.56 -8.21 5.71
C ASN A 215 20.52 -7.51 4.34
N ASP A 216 19.79 -8.08 3.38
CA ASP A 216 19.61 -7.46 2.05
C ASP A 216 18.88 -6.12 2.17
N LEU A 217 17.72 -6.07 2.83
CA LEU A 217 16.92 -4.84 3.00
C LEU A 217 17.65 -3.73 3.76
N SER A 218 18.60 -4.07 4.63
CA SER A 218 19.46 -3.09 5.29
C SER A 218 20.50 -2.50 4.32
N ASN A 219 21.09 -3.34 3.47
CA ASN A 219 22.31 -2.98 2.74
C ASN A 219 22.09 -2.69 1.25
N ASN A 220 21.40 -3.57 0.53
CA ASN A 220 21.32 -3.57 -0.93
C ASN A 220 19.90 -3.58 -1.49
N GLY A 221 18.90 -3.90 -0.66
CA GLY A 221 17.51 -4.01 -1.02
C GLY A 221 16.69 -2.81 -0.52
N MET A 222 15.49 -2.70 -1.05
CA MET A 222 14.43 -1.82 -0.55
C MET A 222 13.07 -2.46 -0.80
N LEU A 223 12.10 -2.21 0.07
CA LEU A 223 10.70 -2.34 -0.32
C LEU A 223 10.37 -1.17 -1.25
N ALA A 224 9.62 -1.40 -2.32
CA ALA A 224 9.25 -0.36 -3.25
C ALA A 224 7.76 -0.39 -3.56
N LEU A 225 7.14 0.80 -3.56
CA LEU A 225 5.84 1.06 -4.15
C LEU A 225 6.08 1.75 -5.49
N THR A 226 5.85 1.03 -6.58
CA THR A 226 6.14 1.47 -7.95
C THR A 226 4.90 1.33 -8.82
N TYR A 227 4.92 1.96 -9.99
CA TYR A 227 3.91 1.72 -11.01
C TYR A 227 4.43 0.65 -11.99
N THR A 228 3.55 -0.18 -12.54
CA THR A 228 3.93 -1.13 -13.59
C THR A 228 4.37 -0.40 -14.85
N GLY A 229 5.40 -0.93 -15.51
CA GLY A 229 5.83 -0.45 -16.82
C GLY A 229 4.69 -0.49 -17.86
N PRO A 230 4.83 0.25 -18.97
CA PRO A 230 3.84 0.26 -20.03
C PRO A 230 3.65 -1.13 -20.66
N THR A 231 2.51 -1.34 -21.29
CA THR A 231 2.15 -2.60 -21.95
C THR A 231 3.28 -3.08 -22.88
N GLY A 232 3.66 -4.36 -22.78
CA GLY A 232 4.76 -4.95 -23.55
C GLY A 232 6.11 -4.95 -22.84
N THR A 233 6.23 -4.26 -21.70
CA THR A 233 7.36 -4.45 -20.77
C THR A 233 7.12 -5.65 -19.83
N SER A 234 8.15 -6.05 -19.09
CA SER A 234 7.99 -7.08 -18.06
C SER A 234 6.92 -6.68 -17.03
N ALA A 235 6.06 -7.62 -16.63
CA ALA A 235 4.97 -7.38 -15.67
C ALA A 235 5.42 -6.90 -14.28
N PHE A 236 6.72 -7.04 -13.97
CA PHE A 236 7.35 -6.63 -12.72
C PHE A 236 8.30 -5.42 -12.87
N ALA A 237 8.47 -4.91 -14.09
CA ALA A 237 9.26 -3.71 -14.33
C ALA A 237 8.55 -2.49 -13.72
N ALA A 238 9.32 -1.62 -13.09
CA ALA A 238 8.79 -0.35 -12.60
C ALA A 238 8.71 0.65 -13.76
N ARG A 239 7.68 1.49 -13.78
CA ARG A 239 7.54 2.55 -14.77
C ARG A 239 8.64 3.59 -14.56
N MET A 240 9.24 4.05 -15.65
CA MET A 240 10.27 5.08 -15.66
C MET A 240 9.85 6.20 -16.60
N PRO A 241 10.31 7.44 -16.38
CA PRO A 241 10.12 8.51 -17.35
C PRO A 241 10.63 8.09 -18.72
N SER A 242 9.80 8.23 -19.76
CA SER A 242 10.18 7.92 -21.14
C SER A 242 11.43 8.69 -21.64
N SER A 243 11.76 9.82 -21.01
CA SER A 243 12.90 10.67 -21.35
C SER A 243 14.24 10.22 -20.74
N THR A 244 14.29 9.17 -19.91
CA THR A 244 15.53 8.73 -19.25
C THR A 244 15.89 7.28 -19.58
N THR A 245 17.20 7.01 -19.68
CA THR A 245 17.78 5.66 -19.74
C THR A 245 18.43 5.25 -18.41
N ASP A 246 18.41 6.14 -17.41
CA ASP A 246 18.94 5.86 -16.07
C ASP A 246 18.04 4.85 -15.35
N THR A 247 18.53 3.62 -15.22
CA THR A 247 17.81 2.51 -14.59
C THR A 247 17.69 2.63 -13.08
N SER A 248 18.32 3.64 -12.48
CA SER A 248 18.18 3.99 -11.06
C SER A 248 16.91 4.80 -10.76
N ILE A 249 16.25 5.31 -11.81
CA ILE A 249 15.05 6.15 -11.71
C ILE A 249 13.80 5.31 -11.99
N ALA A 250 12.74 5.54 -11.23
CA ALA A 250 11.40 5.01 -11.51
C ALA A 250 10.33 5.87 -10.85
N TYR A 251 9.08 5.83 -11.31
CA TYR A 251 7.99 6.45 -10.56
C TYR A 251 7.63 5.62 -9.33
N GLY A 252 7.54 6.29 -8.18
CA GLY A 252 7.11 5.68 -6.93
C GLY A 252 7.96 6.05 -5.71
N ARG A 253 7.96 5.17 -4.73
CA ARG A 253 8.66 5.32 -3.45
C ARG A 253 9.47 4.08 -3.11
N GLY A 254 10.70 4.28 -2.67
CA GLY A 254 11.55 3.26 -2.07
C GLY A 254 11.56 3.41 -0.55
N TYR A 255 11.58 2.28 0.16
CA TYR A 255 11.59 2.20 1.61
C TYR A 255 12.77 1.32 2.02
N THR A 256 13.86 1.96 2.44
CA THR A 256 15.00 1.28 3.05
C THR A 256 14.67 0.97 4.51
N MET A 257 14.91 -0.26 4.93
CA MET A 257 14.55 -0.75 6.26
C MET A 257 15.79 -0.96 7.11
N LEU A 258 15.74 -0.49 8.35
CA LEU A 258 16.84 -0.63 9.31
C LEU A 258 16.45 -1.62 10.39
N PHE A 259 17.23 -2.69 10.52
CA PHE A 259 17.01 -3.73 11.53
C PHE A 259 18.08 -3.68 12.62
N ALA A 260 17.68 -3.94 13.86
CA ALA A 260 18.58 -4.00 15.00
C ALA A 260 18.11 -5.02 16.03
N ALA A 261 19.02 -5.46 16.90
CA ALA A 261 18.72 -6.26 18.08
C ALA A 261 18.24 -5.37 19.23
N ASP A 262 17.38 -4.37 18.96
CA ASP A 262 17.00 -3.36 19.94
C ASP A 262 16.03 -3.90 20.99
N ILE A 263 15.84 -3.20 22.11
CA ILE A 263 14.96 -3.63 23.19
C ILE A 263 13.50 -3.45 22.83
N ALA A 264 12.73 -4.53 22.95
CA ALA A 264 11.28 -4.52 22.95
C ALA A 264 10.73 -4.23 24.36
N PRO A 265 9.57 -3.56 24.48
CA PRO A 265 8.98 -3.25 25.78
C PRO A 265 8.68 -4.47 26.66
N LEU A 266 8.41 -5.65 26.07
CA LEU A 266 8.24 -6.88 26.86
C LEU A 266 9.48 -7.19 27.71
N THR A 267 10.69 -7.02 27.17
CA THR A 267 11.94 -7.19 27.91
C THR A 267 12.05 -6.22 29.07
N GLN A 268 11.67 -4.95 28.87
CA GLN A 268 11.65 -3.94 29.94
C GLN A 268 10.67 -4.32 31.04
N ALA A 269 9.50 -4.86 30.69
CA ALA A 269 8.50 -5.33 31.64
C ALA A 269 9.00 -6.55 32.45
N ILE A 270 9.67 -7.50 31.82
CA ILE A 270 10.30 -8.66 32.49
C ILE A 270 11.40 -8.19 33.44
N ALA A 271 12.27 -7.30 32.96
CA ALA A 271 13.39 -6.75 33.73
C ALA A 271 12.97 -5.76 34.81
N GLN A 272 11.73 -5.26 34.76
CA GLN A 272 11.22 -4.16 35.57
C GLN A 272 12.15 -2.92 35.49
N SER A 273 12.68 -2.64 34.29
CA SER A 273 13.64 -1.58 34.05
C SER A 273 13.51 -1.02 32.63
N THR A 274 13.55 0.31 32.51
CA THR A 274 13.57 1.01 31.21
C THR A 274 14.97 1.11 30.61
N THR A 275 16.02 0.94 31.43
CA THR A 275 17.43 0.99 31.04
C THR A 275 17.97 -0.43 30.97
N VAL A 276 17.67 -1.12 29.88
CA VAL A 276 18.21 -2.45 29.58
C VAL A 276 18.89 -2.43 28.23
N ALA A 277 19.88 -3.29 28.05
CA ALA A 277 20.59 -3.47 26.80
C ALA A 277 20.39 -4.92 26.32
N PRO A 278 20.27 -5.14 25.00
CA PRO A 278 20.15 -6.47 24.45
C PRO A 278 21.49 -7.20 24.56
N ASN A 279 21.45 -8.53 24.66
CA ASN A 279 22.64 -9.34 24.48
C ASN A 279 23.19 -9.14 23.07
N SER A 280 24.51 -8.95 22.93
CA SER A 280 25.16 -8.65 21.65
C SER A 280 25.07 -9.79 20.63
N ARG A 281 24.70 -11.00 21.06
CA ARG A 281 24.51 -12.17 20.19
C ARG A 281 23.06 -12.34 19.70
N ASN A 282 22.14 -11.52 20.18
CA ASN A 282 20.75 -11.58 19.73
C ASN A 282 20.62 -11.07 18.28
N PRO A 283 19.69 -11.63 17.48
CA PRO A 283 19.53 -11.26 16.08
C PRO A 283 19.04 -9.83 15.93
N ASN A 284 19.45 -9.20 14.83
CA ASN A 284 18.85 -7.95 14.36
C ASN A 284 17.49 -8.23 13.69
N ASN A 285 16.48 -8.66 14.45
CA ASN A 285 15.17 -9.07 13.93
C ASN A 285 14.03 -8.08 14.23
N ILE A 286 14.34 -6.87 14.69
CA ILE A 286 13.38 -5.79 14.94
C ILE A 286 13.61 -4.68 13.93
N LEU A 287 12.56 -4.28 13.21
CA LEU A 287 12.58 -3.07 12.37
C LEU A 287 12.55 -1.83 13.28
N VAL A 288 13.58 -0.99 13.18
CA VAL A 288 13.78 0.20 14.03
C VAL A 288 13.80 1.51 13.26
N GLY A 289 13.81 1.46 11.93
CA GLY A 289 13.78 2.66 11.11
C GLY A 289 13.37 2.37 9.66
N ILE A 290 12.77 3.37 9.02
CA ILE A 290 12.49 3.39 7.59
C ILE A 290 13.00 4.71 7.02
N GLN A 291 13.70 4.62 5.89
CA GLN A 291 14.05 5.79 5.09
C GLN A 291 13.28 5.71 3.77
N GLU A 292 12.46 6.73 3.51
CA GLU A 292 11.70 6.88 2.27
C GLU A 292 12.50 7.69 1.24
N THR A 293 12.56 7.18 0.01
CA THR A 293 13.22 7.82 -1.12
C THR A 293 12.23 8.00 -2.25
N ASP A 294 12.19 9.19 -2.87
CA ASP A 294 11.49 9.39 -4.12
C ASP A 294 12.30 8.73 -5.24
N LEU A 295 11.74 7.70 -5.88
CA LEU A 295 12.44 6.98 -6.94
C LEU A 295 12.57 7.79 -8.23
N ALA A 296 11.74 8.82 -8.42
CA ALA A 296 11.85 9.71 -9.57
C ALA A 296 12.98 10.74 -9.38
N ASN A 297 13.39 10.98 -8.14
CA ASN A 297 14.47 11.87 -7.76
C ASN A 297 15.25 11.32 -6.55
N PRO A 298 16.05 10.26 -6.73
CA PRO A 298 16.68 9.55 -5.62
C PRO A 298 17.75 10.38 -4.90
N ALA A 299 18.22 11.47 -5.50
CA ALA A 299 19.15 12.41 -4.88
C ALA A 299 18.45 13.38 -3.91
N ALA A 300 17.13 13.56 -4.03
CA ALA A 300 16.37 14.42 -3.13
C ALA A 300 15.91 13.66 -1.89
N ASN A 301 15.96 14.34 -0.74
CA ASN A 301 15.27 13.86 0.45
C ASN A 301 13.76 13.94 0.19
N SER A 302 13.03 12.84 0.41
CA SER A 302 11.57 12.81 0.30
C SER A 302 10.89 13.74 1.31
N GLY A 303 11.60 14.15 2.37
CA GLY A 303 11.08 14.95 3.48
C GLY A 303 10.14 14.17 4.40
N ALA A 304 9.81 12.92 4.06
CA ALA A 304 8.95 12.06 4.86
C ALA A 304 9.71 11.58 6.10
N THR A 305 9.05 11.67 7.26
CA THR A 305 9.59 11.12 8.51
C THR A 305 8.84 9.85 8.87
N TRP A 306 9.56 8.80 9.24
CA TRP A 306 8.99 7.53 9.65
C TRP A 306 9.30 7.27 11.13
N SER A 307 8.29 6.91 11.90
CA SER A 307 8.39 6.55 13.31
C SER A 307 8.20 5.04 13.48
N CYS A 308 9.29 4.35 13.82
CA CYS A 308 9.30 2.95 14.24
C CYS A 308 9.46 2.88 15.77
N ALA A 309 8.54 3.53 16.48
CA ALA A 309 8.62 3.73 17.92
C ALA A 309 8.80 2.41 18.70
N GLN A 310 9.56 2.47 19.80
CA GLN A 310 9.78 1.30 20.66
C GLN A 310 8.46 0.67 21.15
N GLY A 311 7.46 1.50 21.44
CA GLY A 311 6.11 1.07 21.80
C GLY A 311 5.36 0.29 20.71
N ARG A 312 5.89 0.15 19.49
CA ARG A 312 5.28 -0.62 18.39
C ARG A 312 6.07 -1.86 17.99
N ARG A 313 6.89 -2.35 18.91
CA ARG A 313 7.66 -3.58 18.78
C ARG A 313 7.00 -4.63 19.66
N TYR A 314 6.22 -5.49 19.04
CA TYR A 314 5.44 -6.51 19.72
C TYR A 314 6.20 -7.83 19.72
N ALA A 315 6.49 -8.37 20.90
CA ALA A 315 7.05 -9.72 20.99
C ALA A 315 5.99 -10.76 20.62
N ILE A 316 6.34 -11.71 19.75
CA ILE A 316 5.46 -12.82 19.41
C ILE A 316 5.61 -13.89 20.49
N VAL A 317 4.57 -14.11 21.28
CA VAL A 317 4.56 -15.05 22.40
C VAL A 317 3.84 -16.33 21.98
N LYS A 318 4.40 -17.49 22.37
CA LYS A 318 3.74 -18.78 22.16
C LYS A 318 2.41 -18.83 22.90
N ALA A 319 1.43 -19.54 22.35
CA ALA A 319 0.15 -19.73 23.02
C ALA A 319 0.29 -20.32 24.43
N ALA A 320 1.19 -21.30 24.60
CA ALA A 320 1.49 -21.91 25.90
C ALA A 320 2.08 -20.94 26.95
N ASP A 321 2.75 -19.88 26.50
CA ASP A 321 3.43 -18.91 27.36
C ASP A 321 2.59 -17.63 27.57
N SER A 322 1.44 -17.53 26.89
CA SER A 322 0.61 -16.33 26.82
C SER A 322 0.12 -15.85 28.18
N ALA A 323 -0.28 -16.76 29.07
CA ALA A 323 -0.76 -16.40 30.41
C ALA A 323 0.28 -15.63 31.24
N THR A 324 1.56 -15.90 31.01
CA THR A 324 2.67 -15.26 31.75
C THR A 324 3.17 -13.99 31.05
N TYR A 325 3.43 -14.08 29.74
CA TYR A 325 4.13 -13.01 29.02
C TYR A 325 3.21 -12.12 28.18
N CYS A 326 2.00 -12.60 27.85
CA CYS A 326 1.04 -11.87 27.05
C CYS A 326 -0.42 -12.01 27.54
N PRO A 327 -0.69 -11.70 28.82
CA PRO A 327 -2.06 -11.69 29.31
C PRO A 327 -2.90 -10.68 28.52
N ALA A 328 -4.19 -10.99 28.34
CA ALA A 328 -5.11 -10.06 27.71
C ALA A 328 -5.20 -8.75 28.51
N ASP A 329 -5.30 -7.63 27.79
CA ASP A 329 -5.54 -6.34 28.42
C ASP A 329 -6.93 -6.32 29.08
N SER A 330 -7.08 -5.56 30.17
CA SER A 330 -8.39 -5.39 30.82
C SER A 330 -9.39 -4.73 29.87
N ILE A 331 -10.65 -5.15 29.92
CA ILE A 331 -11.76 -4.54 29.15
C ILE A 331 -11.86 -3.04 29.44
N ASP A 332 -11.53 -2.60 30.66
CA ASP A 332 -11.57 -1.19 31.06
C ASP A 332 -10.65 -0.31 30.20
N ARG A 333 -9.58 -0.89 29.62
CA ARG A 333 -8.66 -0.17 28.73
C ARG A 333 -9.35 0.35 27.47
N MET A 334 -10.48 -0.23 27.06
CA MET A 334 -11.28 0.26 25.94
C MET A 334 -11.87 1.66 26.20
N GLY A 335 -11.97 2.09 27.46
CA GLY A 335 -12.35 3.47 27.81
C GLY A 335 -11.29 4.51 27.43
N ASP A 336 -10.02 4.12 27.30
CA ASP A 336 -8.91 5.01 26.96
C ASP A 336 -8.83 5.25 25.44
N ALA A 337 -8.90 6.51 25.03
CA ALA A 337 -8.84 6.92 23.62
C ALA A 337 -7.48 6.60 22.98
N ASN A 338 -6.38 6.73 23.72
CA ASN A 338 -5.04 6.41 23.21
C ASN A 338 -4.87 4.91 23.02
N TYR A 339 -5.41 4.11 23.95
CA TYR A 339 -5.46 2.66 23.82
C TYR A 339 -6.23 2.25 22.56
N ARG A 340 -7.44 2.79 22.35
CA ARG A 340 -8.26 2.48 21.16
C ARG A 340 -7.57 2.87 19.86
N ARG A 341 -6.94 4.05 19.81
CA ARG A 341 -6.18 4.50 18.63
C ARG A 341 -5.01 3.58 18.32
N GLU A 342 -4.24 3.19 19.33
CA GLU A 342 -3.10 2.29 19.14
C GLU A 342 -3.58 0.88 18.76
N LEU A 343 -4.67 0.41 19.35
CA LEU A 343 -5.29 -0.86 18.97
C LEU A 343 -5.74 -0.81 17.50
N GLU A 344 -6.36 0.27 17.03
CA GLU A 344 -6.75 0.44 15.63
C GLU A 344 -5.55 0.31 14.69
N ILE A 345 -4.45 1.03 14.98
CA ILE A 345 -3.20 0.96 14.21
C ILE A 345 -2.70 -0.49 14.11
N VAL A 346 -2.67 -1.21 15.24
CA VAL A 346 -2.20 -2.60 15.27
C VAL A 346 -3.16 -3.52 14.49
N ARG A 347 -4.48 -3.34 14.64
CA ARG A 347 -5.49 -4.20 14.02
C ARG A 347 -5.57 -4.10 12.51
N ARG A 348 -5.10 -3.01 11.90
CA ARG A 348 -4.96 -2.89 10.42
C ARG A 348 -4.11 -4.03 9.85
N HIS A 349 -3.01 -4.39 10.51
CA HIS A 349 -2.11 -5.44 10.04
C HIS A 349 -2.20 -6.74 10.84
N LEU A 350 -2.70 -6.71 12.08
CA LEU A 350 -2.88 -7.88 12.96
C LEU A 350 -4.36 -8.09 13.32
N PRO A 351 -5.17 -8.65 12.39
CA PRO A 351 -6.60 -8.77 12.59
C PRO A 351 -6.93 -9.70 13.77
N ALA A 352 -8.03 -9.42 14.47
CA ALA A 352 -8.44 -10.16 15.67
C ALA A 352 -8.78 -11.63 15.41
N SER A 353 -9.06 -12.01 14.17
CA SER A 353 -9.25 -13.40 13.75
C SER A 353 -7.95 -14.21 13.72
N GLN A 354 -6.79 -13.55 13.67
CA GLN A 354 -5.48 -14.18 13.51
C GLN A 354 -4.57 -14.00 14.72
N TRP A 355 -4.74 -12.91 15.46
CA TRP A 355 -3.85 -12.51 16.54
C TRP A 355 -4.61 -12.07 17.79
N ASP A 356 -4.18 -12.57 18.94
CA ASP A 356 -4.44 -11.91 20.23
C ASP A 356 -3.33 -10.88 20.47
N VAL A 357 -3.72 -9.69 20.94
CA VAL A 357 -2.84 -8.53 21.04
C VAL A 357 -3.01 -7.95 22.43
N SER A 358 -1.90 -7.74 23.13
CA SER A 358 -1.85 -6.91 24.33
C SER A 358 -1.00 -5.67 24.03
N ILE A 359 -1.66 -4.51 24.09
CA ILE A 359 -1.04 -3.20 23.92
C ILE A 359 -0.27 -2.82 25.17
N ASP A 360 -0.74 -3.21 26.37
CA ASP A 360 -0.05 -2.85 27.61
C ASP A 360 1.25 -3.64 27.78
N ARG A 361 1.27 -4.92 27.38
CA ARG A 361 2.46 -5.78 27.42
C ARG A 361 3.31 -5.75 26.15
N ARG A 362 2.81 -5.11 25.09
CA ARG A 362 3.48 -5.02 23.77
C ARG A 362 3.89 -6.41 23.27
N CYS A 363 2.91 -7.29 23.23
CA CYS A 363 3.08 -8.65 22.78
C CYS A 363 1.87 -9.10 21.97
N VAL A 364 2.06 -10.14 21.18
CA VAL A 364 1.03 -10.74 20.33
C VAL A 364 1.14 -12.25 20.37
N VAL A 365 0.01 -12.93 20.29
CA VAL A 365 -0.08 -14.39 20.29
C VAL A 365 -0.81 -14.81 19.02
N PRO A 366 -0.21 -15.64 18.15
CA PRO A 366 -0.91 -16.15 16.98
C PRO A 366 -2.00 -17.14 17.42
N LYS A 367 -3.19 -17.03 16.81
CA LYS A 367 -4.30 -17.97 17.06
C LYS A 367 -4.12 -19.31 16.36
N SER A 368 -3.24 -19.37 15.37
CA SER A 368 -2.93 -20.57 14.59
C SER A 368 -1.48 -20.51 14.12
N GLY A 369 -0.80 -21.66 14.10
CA GLY A 369 0.62 -21.73 13.77
C GLY A 369 1.52 -21.23 14.90
N THR A 370 2.84 -21.29 14.67
CA THR A 370 3.84 -20.85 15.64
C THR A 370 5.14 -20.47 14.96
N CYS A 371 5.85 -19.50 15.52
CA CYS A 371 7.17 -19.07 15.04
C CYS A 371 8.30 -19.94 15.54
N TYR A 372 8.00 -20.90 16.42
CA TYR A 372 9.01 -21.54 17.28
C TYR A 372 9.06 -23.04 17.10
N ASN A 373 8.58 -23.54 15.97
CA ASN A 373 8.82 -24.93 15.60
C ASN A 373 10.31 -25.17 15.37
N ASN A 374 10.81 -26.33 15.80
CA ASN A 374 12.12 -26.83 15.45
C ASN A 374 12.29 -26.93 13.92
N ALA A 375 13.51 -27.13 13.44
CA ALA A 375 13.80 -27.22 12.00
C ALA A 375 13.00 -28.32 11.28
N ALA A 376 12.58 -29.37 11.99
CA ALA A 376 11.76 -30.45 11.45
C ALA A 376 10.26 -30.11 11.39
N GLY A 377 9.82 -28.98 11.97
CA GLY A 377 8.41 -28.61 12.07
C GLY A 377 7.60 -29.47 13.06
N THR A 378 8.25 -30.33 13.86
CA THR A 378 7.59 -31.39 14.63
C THR A 378 7.30 -31.03 16.07
N ALA A 379 8.03 -30.07 16.65
CA ALA A 379 7.85 -29.67 18.04
C ALA A 379 8.24 -28.20 18.24
N GLU A 380 7.56 -27.52 19.18
CA GLU A 380 7.93 -26.17 19.59
C GLU A 380 9.14 -26.16 20.52
N GLU A 381 10.02 -25.19 20.32
CA GLU A 381 11.20 -24.95 21.12
C GLU A 381 10.90 -23.99 22.29
N ALA A 382 11.71 -24.04 23.33
CA ALA A 382 11.67 -23.05 24.41
C ALA A 382 12.16 -21.69 23.88
N VAL A 383 11.54 -20.60 24.35
CA VAL A 383 11.82 -19.24 23.86
C VAL A 383 12.41 -18.39 24.98
N GLU A 384 13.38 -17.56 24.64
CA GLU A 384 13.93 -16.53 25.52
C GLU A 384 13.29 -15.18 25.15
N TYR A 385 12.37 -14.72 26.00
CA TYR A 385 11.67 -13.45 25.81
C TYR A 385 12.41 -12.25 26.43
N ASP A 386 13.37 -12.50 27.33
CA ASP A 386 14.21 -11.46 27.91
C ASP A 386 15.46 -11.27 27.06
N GLN A 387 15.48 -10.20 26.26
CA GLN A 387 16.58 -9.93 25.33
C GLN A 387 17.92 -9.62 26.01
N ARG A 388 18.00 -9.53 27.34
CA ARG A 388 19.29 -9.44 28.06
C ARG A 388 20.03 -10.77 28.06
N ASN A 389 19.29 -11.88 27.95
CA ASN A 389 19.85 -13.22 27.93
C ASN A 389 20.26 -13.61 26.51
N GLU A 390 21.25 -14.49 26.43
CA GLU A 390 21.69 -15.08 25.18
C GLU A 390 20.68 -16.13 24.68
N CYS A 391 20.42 -16.15 23.38
CA CYS A 391 19.52 -17.09 22.73
C CYS A 391 20.09 -17.55 21.39
N TYR A 392 19.61 -18.68 20.85
CA TYR A 392 20.03 -19.15 19.52
C TYR A 392 19.00 -18.80 18.43
N GLN A 393 19.46 -18.59 17.20
CA GLN A 393 18.63 -18.11 16.08
C GLN A 393 17.98 -19.25 15.27
N GLY A 394 18.38 -20.50 15.48
CA GLY A 394 17.86 -21.66 14.75
C GLY A 394 18.51 -21.90 13.39
N LEU A 395 19.60 -21.18 13.07
CA LEU A 395 20.41 -21.40 11.86
C LEU A 395 21.31 -22.64 12.02
N GLN A 396 21.25 -23.56 11.05
CA GLN A 396 22.18 -24.69 11.00
C GLN A 396 23.63 -24.18 10.94
N GLY A 397 24.51 -24.69 11.81
CA GLY A 397 25.93 -24.32 11.87
C GLY A 397 26.30 -23.16 12.81
N LEU A 398 25.32 -22.46 13.40
CA LEU A 398 25.53 -21.44 14.44
C LEU A 398 25.07 -21.90 15.83
N ALA A 399 24.77 -23.19 16.00
CA ALA A 399 24.34 -23.73 17.27
C ALA A 399 25.49 -23.65 18.28
N ASN A 400 25.33 -22.81 19.31
CA ASN A 400 26.04 -22.99 20.56
C ASN A 400 25.27 -24.06 21.36
N PRO A 401 25.78 -25.30 21.52
CA PRO A 401 25.06 -26.37 22.20
C PRO A 401 24.77 -26.07 23.68
N ALA A 402 25.36 -25.00 24.25
CA ALA A 402 25.09 -24.55 25.61
C ALA A 402 23.82 -23.70 25.75
N ILE A 403 23.21 -23.23 24.66
CA ILE A 403 22.04 -22.35 24.71
C ILE A 403 20.78 -23.15 24.39
N ALA A 404 19.91 -23.32 25.39
CA ALA A 404 18.72 -24.16 25.28
C ALA A 404 17.48 -23.43 24.72
N LYS A 405 17.50 -22.11 24.60
CA LYS A 405 16.32 -21.30 24.21
C LYS A 405 16.54 -20.51 22.94
N ARG A 406 15.52 -20.51 22.09
CA ARG A 406 15.47 -19.76 20.84
C ARG A 406 15.16 -18.29 21.09
N CYS A 407 15.69 -17.42 20.25
CA CYS A 407 15.39 -16.00 20.30
C CYS A 407 13.93 -15.71 19.97
N ALA A 408 13.30 -14.83 20.75
CA ALA A 408 11.97 -14.33 20.45
C ALA A 408 11.91 -13.63 19.08
N GLN A 409 10.76 -13.76 18.44
CA GLN A 409 10.39 -13.08 17.20
C GLN A 409 9.51 -11.87 17.50
N TYR A 410 9.47 -10.92 16.58
CA TYR A 410 8.84 -9.62 16.79
C TYR A 410 8.01 -9.20 15.59
N ILE A 411 6.99 -8.39 15.88
CA ILE A 411 6.27 -7.59 14.89
C ILE A 411 6.57 -6.12 15.18
N SER A 412 7.17 -5.45 14.22
CA SER A 412 7.47 -4.02 14.29
C SER A 412 6.56 -3.24 13.36
N ILE A 413 5.87 -2.22 13.86
CA ILE A 413 4.99 -1.34 13.09
C ILE A 413 5.59 0.06 13.02
N CYS A 414 5.83 0.54 11.81
CA CYS A 414 6.30 1.89 11.52
C CYS A 414 5.20 2.72 10.87
N LEU A 415 5.07 3.97 11.28
CA LEU A 415 4.14 4.93 10.70
C LEU A 415 4.87 6.10 10.05
N ARG A 416 4.33 6.62 8.96
CA ARG A 416 4.75 7.89 8.36
C ARG A 416 4.10 9.04 9.12
N ASN A 417 4.87 10.08 9.49
CA ASN A 417 4.36 11.29 10.15
C ASN A 417 4.23 12.46 9.19
#